data_AF-Q4CUY4-F1
#
_entry.id   AF-Q4CUY4-F1
#
_cell.length_a   1.000
_cell.length_b   1.000
_cell.length_c   1.000
_cell.angle_alpha   90.00
_cell.angle_beta   90.00
_cell.angle_gamma   90.00
#
_symmetry.space_group_name_H-M   'P 1'
#
loop_
_entity.id
_entity.type
_entity.pdbx_description
1 polymer ?
#
loop_
_entity_poly.entity_id
_entity_poly.type
_entity_poly.pdbx_seq_one_letter_code
_entity_poly.pdbx_strand_id
1 'polypeptide(L)'
;MNCDATRGAVLEHTVEEIAEAKQYLIDLDQRQHQYREAKRVLRNYNASDDVWLLCSGRVFVKSNLGHKRTVTYLSWKISTGEKEIKNGREELKAKVAFLAELEGPDQALSKLLKGFELRSAI
;
A
#
# COMPACT_ATOMS: atom_id res chain seq x y z
N MET A 1 -36.56 -0.37 -11.02
CA MET A 1 -35.25 0.06 -10.52
C MET A 1 -34.22 -0.37 -11.56
N ASN A 2 -33.31 0.51 -11.97
CA ASN A 2 -32.44 0.29 -13.12
C ASN A 2 -31.24 -0.58 -12.69
N CYS A 3 -31.37 -1.91 -12.80
CA CYS A 3 -30.38 -2.88 -12.33
C CYS A 3 -28.97 -2.61 -12.86
N ASP A 4 -28.86 -2.10 -14.09
CA ASP A 4 -27.58 -1.81 -14.73
C ASP A 4 -26.86 -0.61 -14.12
N ALA A 5 -27.60 0.43 -13.71
CA ALA A 5 -27.03 1.61 -13.06
C ALA A 5 -26.46 1.27 -11.68
N THR A 6 -27.15 0.42 -10.92
CA THR A 6 -26.66 -0.06 -9.63
C THR A 6 -25.40 -0.92 -9.80
N ARG A 7 -25.36 -1.80 -10.82
CA ARG A 7 -24.16 -2.61 -11.11
C ARG A 7 -22.96 -1.74 -11.49
N GLY A 8 -23.16 -0.73 -12.35
CA GLY A 8 -22.11 0.21 -12.73
C GLY A 8 -21.52 0.95 -11.54
N ALA A 9 -22.37 1.52 -10.68
CA ALA A 9 -21.92 2.23 -9.47
C ALA A 9 -21.13 1.33 -8.51
N VAL A 10 -21.57 0.07 -8.33
CA VAL A 10 -20.85 -0.91 -7.48
C VAL A 10 -19.48 -1.26 -8.08
N LEU A 11 -19.39 -1.40 -9.41
CA LEU A 11 -18.12 -1.65 -10.09
C LEU A 11 -17.15 -0.47 -9.91
N GLU A 12 -17.61 0.76 -10.16
CA GLU A 12 -16.82 1.98 -10.02
C GLU A 12 -16.29 2.15 -8.58
N HIS A 13 -17.17 1.99 -7.59
CA HIS A 13 -16.79 2.03 -6.18
C HIS A 13 -15.74 0.97 -5.83
N THR A 14 -15.90 -0.27 -6.33
CA THR A 14 -14.94 -1.35 -6.08
C THR A 14 -13.56 -1.04 -6.69
N VAL A 15 -13.54 -0.43 -7.88
CA VAL A 15 -12.29 0.00 -8.53
C VAL A 15 -11.61 1.12 -7.73
N GLU A 16 -12.36 2.08 -7.21
CA GLU A 16 -11.86 3.16 -6.36
C GLU A 16 -11.24 2.61 -5.07
N GLU A 17 -11.92 1.72 -4.36
CA GLU A 17 -11.39 1.08 -3.15
C GLU A 17 -10.08 0.31 -3.42
N ILE A 18 -9.96 -0.35 -4.56
CA ILE A 18 -8.73 -1.04 -4.97
C ILE A 18 -7.60 -0.04 -5.22
N ALA A 19 -7.90 1.09 -5.88
CA ALA A 19 -6.93 2.14 -6.14
C ALA A 19 -6.42 2.77 -4.83
N GLU A 20 -7.33 3.06 -3.88
CA GLU A 20 -6.99 3.56 -2.55
C GLU A 20 -6.14 2.56 -1.75
N ALA A 21 -6.56 1.30 -1.68
CA ALA A 21 -5.81 0.25 -0.99
C ALA A 21 -4.40 0.06 -1.58
N LYS A 22 -4.28 0.14 -2.91
CA LYS A 22 -2.98 0.11 -3.59
C LYS A 22 -2.12 1.31 -3.23
N GLN A 23 -2.67 2.52 -3.23
CA GLN A 23 -1.94 3.74 -2.89
C GLN A 23 -1.45 3.69 -1.44
N TYR A 24 -2.30 3.27 -0.52
CA TYR A 24 -1.94 3.07 0.88
C TYR A 24 -0.77 2.10 1.05
N LEU A 25 -0.75 0.97 0.33
CA LEU A 25 0.38 0.03 0.36
C LEU A 25 1.69 0.66 -0.14
N ILE A 26 1.62 1.52 -1.17
CA ILE A 26 2.79 2.24 -1.69
C ILE A 26 3.33 3.20 -0.63
N ASP A 27 2.46 3.99 -0.02
CA ASP A 27 2.84 4.96 1.01
C ASP A 27 3.45 4.27 2.24
N LEU A 28 2.87 3.11 2.61
CA LEU A 28 3.37 2.29 3.70
C LEU A 28 4.76 1.71 3.41
N ASP A 29 5.02 1.22 2.19
CA ASP A 29 6.34 0.72 1.81
C ASP A 29 7.40 1.83 1.76
N GLN A 30 7.04 3.01 1.25
CA GLN A 30 7.91 4.19 1.31
C GLN A 30 8.26 4.54 2.76
N ARG A 31 7.27 4.52 3.66
CA ARG A 31 7.47 4.79 5.08
C ARG A 31 8.36 3.74 5.74
N GLN A 32 8.21 2.47 5.37
CA GLN A 32 9.08 1.38 5.83
C GLN A 32 10.53 1.59 5.37
N HIS A 33 10.73 2.00 4.11
CA HIS A 33 12.07 2.34 3.61
C HIS A 33 12.70 3.47 4.43
N GLN A 34 11.96 4.54 4.72
CA GLN A 34 12.44 5.63 5.57
C GLN A 34 12.85 5.16 6.97
N TYR A 35 12.09 4.26 7.59
CA TYR A 35 12.46 3.71 8.90
C TYR A 35 13.72 2.84 8.85
N ARG A 36 13.90 2.05 7.78
CA ARG A 36 15.12 1.26 7.55
C ARG A 36 16.34 2.17 7.43
N GLU A 37 16.23 3.26 6.65
CA GLU A 37 17.31 4.24 6.51
C GLU A 37 17.59 4.99 7.81
N ALA A 38 16.55 5.45 8.53
CA ALA A 38 16.72 6.11 9.82
C ALA A 38 17.44 5.20 10.83
N LYS A 39 17.06 3.92 10.88
CA LYS A 39 17.71 2.92 11.74
C LYS A 39 19.17 2.69 11.33
N ARG A 40 19.46 2.62 10.03
CA ARG A 40 20.82 2.47 9.50
C ARG A 40 21.71 3.65 9.88
N VAL A 41 21.22 4.87 9.69
CA VAL A 41 21.94 6.09 10.07
C VAL A 41 22.20 6.13 11.57
N LEU A 42 21.18 5.93 12.40
CA LEU A 42 21.36 5.97 13.86
C LEU A 42 22.38 4.92 14.34
N ARG A 43 22.40 3.72 13.77
CA ARG A 43 23.39 2.70 14.15
C ARG A 43 24.85 3.11 13.87
N ASN A 44 25.08 4.00 12.92
CA ASN A 44 26.42 4.44 12.52
C ASN A 44 26.86 5.73 13.23
N TYR A 45 25.96 6.42 13.93
CA TYR A 45 26.26 7.64 14.67
C TYR A 45 26.50 7.37 16.15
N ASN A 46 27.35 8.20 16.77
CA ASN A 46 27.68 8.13 18.19
C ASN A 46 26.45 8.38 19.06
N ALA A 47 26.35 7.63 20.17
CA ALA A 47 25.20 7.65 21.06
C ALA A 47 25.09 8.91 21.95
N SER A 48 26.04 9.85 21.85
CA SER A 48 26.10 11.07 22.67
C SER A 48 25.14 12.17 22.23
N ASP A 49 24.68 12.12 20.98
CA ASP A 49 23.99 13.26 20.38
C ASP A 49 22.47 13.13 20.52
N ASP A 50 21.81 14.29 20.65
CA ASP A 50 20.36 14.37 20.62
C ASP A 50 19.82 13.74 19.33
N VAL A 51 18.88 12.81 19.47
CA VAL A 51 18.28 12.16 18.30
C VAL A 51 17.08 12.96 17.82
N TRP A 52 17.17 13.48 16.59
CA TRP A 52 16.07 14.16 15.92
C TRP A 52 15.48 13.27 14.83
N LEU A 53 14.15 13.12 14.83
CA LEU A 53 13.42 12.31 13.86
C LEU A 53 12.62 13.22 12.94
N LEU A 54 12.72 12.98 11.63
CA LEU A 54 11.86 13.61 10.64
C LEU A 54 10.48 12.91 10.66
N CYS A 55 9.47 13.64 11.10
CA CYS A 55 8.07 13.21 11.04
C CYS A 55 7.44 13.60 9.69
N SER A 56 6.28 13.04 9.37
CA SER A 56 5.58 13.31 8.11
C SER A 56 5.50 14.81 7.84
N GLY A 57 5.95 15.24 6.66
CA GLY A 57 6.13 16.65 6.30
C GLY A 57 7.59 17.11 6.42
N ARG A 58 7.80 18.27 7.05
CA ARG A 58 9.11 18.96 7.16
C ARG A 58 9.50 19.27 8.61
N VAL A 59 8.95 18.52 9.56
CA VAL A 59 9.13 18.78 11.00
C VAL A 59 10.08 17.76 11.61
N PHE A 60 11.12 18.26 12.26
CA PHE A 60 12.01 17.46 13.10
C PHE A 60 11.51 17.49 14.54
N VAL A 61 11.37 16.30 15.13
CA VAL A 61 10.98 16.13 16.53
C VAL A 61 12.16 15.52 17.27
N LYS A 62 12.58 16.16 18.37
CA LYS A 62 13.58 15.59 19.27
C LYS A 62 12.98 14.37 19.95
N SER A 63 13.68 13.24 19.86
CA SER A 63 13.30 12.00 20.54
C SER A 63 13.55 12.15 22.04
N ASN A 64 12.51 11.92 22.84
CA ASN A 64 12.67 11.75 24.29
C ASN A 64 13.36 10.43 24.65
N LEU A 65 13.54 9.54 23.67
CA LEU A 65 14.27 8.29 23.82
C LEU A 65 15.74 8.52 23.51
N GLY A 66 16.62 8.05 24.41
CA GLY A 66 18.05 7.99 24.11
C GLY A 66 18.34 7.12 22.87
N HIS A 67 19.52 7.27 22.29
CA HIS A 67 19.95 6.63 21.03
C HIS A 67 19.54 5.15 20.90
N LYS A 68 19.97 4.30 21.85
CA LYS A 68 19.65 2.87 21.85
C LYS A 68 18.14 2.58 21.84
N ARG A 69 17.39 3.33 22.65
CA ARG A 69 15.92 3.18 22.73
C ARG A 69 15.24 3.64 21.45
N THR A 70 15.74 4.68 20.80
CA THR A 70 15.23 5.12 19.49
C THR A 70 15.47 4.07 18.41
N VAL A 71 16.63 3.40 18.40
CA VAL A 71 16.91 2.28 17.48
C VAL A 71 15.96 1.10 17.72
N THR A 72 15.67 0.77 18.99
CA THR A 72 14.68 -0.26 19.35
C THR A 72 13.28 0.14 18.88
N TYR A 73 12.88 1.39 19.10
CA TYR A 73 11.59 1.93 18.63
C TYR A 73 11.44 1.82 17.11
N LEU A 74 12.46 2.21 16.34
CA LEU A 74 12.44 2.05 14.88
C LEU A 74 12.35 0.59 14.45
N SER A 75 13.01 -0.32 15.17
CA SER A 75 12.92 -1.76 14.89
C SER A 75 11.49 -2.28 15.11
N TRP A 76 10.82 -1.82 16.17
CA TRP A 76 9.42 -2.14 16.41
C TRP A 76 8.48 -1.56 15.32
N LYS A 77 8.71 -0.30 14.88
CA LYS A 77 7.95 0.32 13.78
C LYS A 77 8.12 -0.44 12.46
N ILE A 78 9.33 -0.92 12.16
CA ILE A 78 9.60 -1.73 10.97
C ILE A 78 8.80 -3.04 11.04
N SER A 79 8.96 -3.81 12.12
CA SER A 79 8.26 -5.10 12.28
C SER A 79 6.73 -4.96 12.26
N THR A 80 6.20 -3.90 12.86
CA THR A 80 4.75 -3.62 12.84
C THR A 80 4.27 -3.30 11.44
N GLY A 81 4.99 -2.46 10.70
CA GLY A 81 4.60 -2.11 9.34
C GLY A 81 4.79 -3.26 8.34
N GLU A 82 5.72 -4.19 8.56
CA GLU A 82 5.80 -5.43 7.76
C GLU A 82 4.53 -6.28 7.89
N LYS A 83 3.96 -6.36 9.10
CA LYS A 83 2.67 -7.04 9.33
C LYS A 83 1.52 -6.29 8.65
N GLU A 84 1.52 -4.96 8.75
CA GLU A 84 0.52 -4.08 8.12
C GLU A 84 0.56 -4.20 6.58
N ILE A 85 1.75 -4.21 5.98
CA ILE A 85 1.93 -4.47 4.53
C ILE A 85 1.40 -5.85 4.17
N LYS A 86 1.71 -6.88 4.96
CA LYS A 86 1.21 -8.24 4.71
C LYS A 86 -0.32 -8.26 4.73
N ASN A 87 -0.93 -7.67 5.74
CA ASN A 87 -2.38 -7.62 5.88
C ASN A 87 -3.03 -6.83 4.73
N GLY A 88 -2.49 -5.65 4.40
CA GLY A 88 -2.99 -4.84 3.28
C GLY A 88 -2.87 -5.53 1.93
N ARG A 89 -1.85 -6.39 1.74
CA ARG A 89 -1.74 -7.23 0.53
C ARG A 89 -2.83 -8.29 0.46
N GLU A 90 -3.15 -8.94 1.58
CA GLU A 90 -4.25 -9.91 1.61
C GLU A 90 -5.61 -9.24 1.40
N GLU A 91 -5.82 -8.04 1.97
CA GLU A 91 -7.01 -7.24 1.74
C GLU A 91 -7.13 -6.82 0.26
N LEU A 92 -6.05 -6.32 -0.34
CA LEU A 92 -6.04 -5.94 -1.75
C LEU A 92 -6.36 -7.13 -2.65
N LYS A 93 -5.83 -8.33 -2.38
CA LYS A 93 -6.16 -9.55 -3.13
C LYS A 93 -7.65 -9.86 -3.02
N ALA A 94 -8.24 -9.76 -1.83
CA ALA A 94 -9.67 -10.01 -1.63
C ALA A 94 -10.53 -9.02 -2.42
N LYS A 95 -10.18 -7.73 -2.40
CA LYS A 95 -10.87 -6.69 -3.19
C LYS A 95 -10.76 -6.95 -4.70
N VAL A 96 -9.57 -7.32 -5.18
CA VAL A 96 -9.34 -7.66 -6.61
C VAL A 96 -10.11 -8.92 -7.02
N ALA A 97 -10.19 -9.94 -6.15
CA ALA A 97 -11.00 -11.13 -6.39
C ALA A 97 -12.49 -10.77 -6.50
N PHE A 98 -12.98 -9.92 -5.60
CA PHE A 98 -14.36 -9.42 -5.65
C PHE A 98 -14.65 -8.62 -6.94
N LEU A 99 -13.71 -7.78 -7.39
CA LEU A 99 -13.85 -7.10 -8.68
C LEU A 99 -13.95 -8.10 -9.85
N ALA A 100 -13.14 -9.16 -9.84
CA ALA A 100 -13.20 -10.19 -10.88
C ALA A 100 -14.55 -10.93 -10.90
N GLU A 101 -15.14 -11.19 -9.73
CA GLU A 101 -16.49 -11.75 -9.60
C GLU A 101 -17.56 -10.79 -10.15
N LEU A 102 -17.43 -9.49 -9.88
CA LEU A 102 -18.36 -8.45 -10.38
C LEU A 102 -18.28 -8.24 -11.90
N GLU A 103 -17.08 -8.32 -12.49
CA GLU A 103 -16.91 -8.26 -13.94
C GLU A 103 -17.45 -9.53 -14.62
N GLY A 104 -17.30 -10.68 -13.96
CA GLY A 104 -17.66 -11.98 -14.51
C GLY A 104 -16.62 -12.48 -15.52
N PRO A 105 -16.62 -13.80 -15.82
CA PRO A 105 -15.59 -14.44 -16.64
C PRO A 105 -15.48 -13.83 -18.05
N ASP A 106 -16.61 -13.41 -18.62
CA ASP A 106 -16.67 -12.90 -19.99
C ASP A 106 -16.22 -11.44 -20.11
N GLN A 107 -16.36 -10.60 -19.07
CA GLN A 107 -15.93 -9.20 -19.17
C GLN A 107 -14.45 -9.03 -18.87
N ALA A 108 -13.89 -9.78 -17.93
CA ALA A 108 -12.45 -9.77 -17.65
C ALA A 108 -11.66 -10.23 -18.88
N LEU A 109 -12.08 -11.32 -19.53
CA LEU A 109 -11.48 -11.80 -20.77
C LEU A 109 -11.77 -10.87 -21.96
N SER A 110 -13.01 -10.37 -22.14
CA SER A 110 -13.30 -9.50 -23.28
C SER A 110 -12.59 -8.15 -23.20
N LYS A 111 -12.35 -7.59 -22.00
CA LYS A 111 -11.51 -6.39 -21.83
C LYS A 111 -10.03 -6.67 -22.16
N LEU A 112 -9.49 -7.82 -21.77
CA LEU A 112 -8.12 -8.23 -22.11
C LEU A 112 -7.94 -8.54 -23.61
N LEU A 113 -8.98 -9.06 -24.25
CA LEU A 113 -9.01 -9.41 -25.67
C LEU A 113 -9.49 -8.27 -26.58
N LYS A 114 -9.88 -7.11 -26.01
CA LYS A 114 -10.34 -5.95 -26.78
C LYS A 114 -9.17 -5.40 -27.60
N GLY A 115 -9.22 -5.58 -28.92
CA GLY A 115 -8.13 -5.27 -29.86
C GLY A 115 -7.37 -6.49 -30.39
N PHE A 116 -7.64 -7.69 -29.86
CA PHE A 116 -7.19 -9.00 -30.38
C PHE A 116 -8.30 -9.75 -31.15
N GLU A 117 -9.37 -9.06 -31.54
CA GLU A 117 -10.37 -9.58 -32.47
C GLU A 117 -9.72 -9.74 -33.85
N LEU A 118 -9.00 -10.85 -34.04
CA LEU A 118 -8.61 -11.29 -35.37
C LEU A 118 -9.91 -11.46 -36.15
N ARG A 119 -10.06 -10.71 -37.25
CA ARG A 119 -11.09 -10.98 -38.24
C ARG A 119 -10.96 -12.46 -38.57
N SER A 120 -11.88 -13.29 -38.08
CA SER A 120 -12.03 -14.63 -38.60
C SER A 120 -12.40 -14.44 -40.06
N ALA A 121 -11.40 -14.57 -40.93
CA ALA A 121 -11.59 -14.72 -42.34
C ALA A 121 -12.40 -16.00 -42.53
N ILE A 122 -13.69 -15.85 -42.86
CA ILE A 122 -14.47 -16.56 -43.88
C ILE A 122 -15.72 -15.70 -44.10
#